data_AF-A0A2R4X3K5-F1
#
_entry.id   AF-A0A2R4X3K5-F1
#
_cell.length_a   1.000
_cell.length_b   1.000
_cell.length_c   1.000
_cell.angle_alpha   90.00
_cell.angle_beta   90.00
_cell.angle_gamma   90.00
#
_symmetry.space_group_name_H-M   'P 1'
#
loop_
_entity.id
_entity.type
_entity.pdbx_description
1 polymer ?
#
loop_
_entity_poly.entity_id
_entity_poly.type
_entity_poly.pdbx_seq_one_letter_code
_entity_poly.pdbx_strand_id
1 'polypeptide(L)'
;MADSLRRELERWGFSEGEIDVYLAVLDVGEGLASEIGEAADVSARHVYRVCERLEERGLVDVDEHVQPTRIRARPPSVVEDVIERSASTMSEQIASKYAGTPDQTPEIEVLKRQPTVMARAADILAAAETWAIVVLPPDLVDRFAEDMRAAIERGVLVMLVTDAPATDEPLDDLATIVRIREGPHGFQEFGIGADKVRSLMVSSADMGDGHRHSPALYVNDDTIAVRTNDSLFGIEYRLSEEFHVPDPAALPATPDSFREATLHAALHRREGTPLFARVEGRSLSTGRRHPIEGRVVEVRQGLIEPFNQSFLGERTLVLETDDGRVTVGGPPATLEDYAADSVTLFSEE
;
A
#
# COMPACT_ATOMS: atom_id res chain seq x y z
N MET A 1 -22.31 28.34 2.40
CA MET A 1 -20.94 27.80 2.22
C MET A 1 -20.10 28.08 3.46
N ALA A 2 -19.97 29.35 3.90
CA ALA A 2 -19.28 29.72 5.15
C ALA A 2 -19.78 28.97 6.41
N ASP A 3 -21.10 28.80 6.56
CA ASP A 3 -21.70 28.00 7.65
C ASP A 3 -21.39 26.49 7.61
N SER A 4 -21.01 25.95 6.44
CA SER A 4 -20.57 24.55 6.35
C SER A 4 -19.12 24.43 6.84
N LEU A 5 -18.26 25.33 6.36
CA LEU A 5 -16.85 25.36 6.74
C LEU A 5 -16.66 25.64 8.24
N ARG A 6 -17.42 26.58 8.81
CA ARG A 6 -17.40 26.85 10.26
C ARG A 6 -17.69 25.58 11.08
N ARG A 7 -18.74 24.85 10.73
CA ARG A 7 -19.12 23.60 11.42
C ARG A 7 -18.06 22.50 11.30
N GLU A 8 -17.34 22.44 10.17
CA GLU A 8 -16.24 21.50 10.00
C GLU A 8 -15.03 21.87 10.85
N LEU A 9 -14.66 23.16 10.88
CA LEU A 9 -13.58 23.66 11.74
C LEU A 9 -13.91 23.45 13.23
N GLU A 10 -15.15 23.63 13.66
CA GLU A 10 -15.57 23.32 15.04
C GLU A 10 -15.36 21.84 15.39
N ARG A 11 -15.75 20.92 14.48
CA ARG A 11 -15.52 19.47 14.67
C ARG A 11 -14.05 19.11 14.74
N TRP A 12 -13.21 19.89 14.08
CA TRP A 12 -11.76 19.81 14.09
C TRP A 12 -11.10 20.50 15.29
N GLY A 13 -11.92 20.96 16.24
CA GLY A 13 -11.48 21.50 17.51
C GLY A 13 -10.95 22.94 17.44
N PHE A 14 -11.30 23.70 16.41
CA PHE A 14 -11.05 25.15 16.40
C PHE A 14 -12.06 25.87 17.28
N SER A 15 -11.59 26.85 18.05
CA SER A 15 -12.47 27.73 18.83
C SER A 15 -13.17 28.76 17.93
N GLU A 16 -14.31 29.30 18.36
CA GLU A 16 -15.05 30.32 17.60
C GLU A 16 -14.17 31.49 17.16
N GLY A 17 -13.33 32.01 18.08
CA GLY A 17 -12.42 33.11 17.76
C GLY A 17 -11.29 32.74 16.79
N GLU A 18 -10.88 31.48 16.74
CA GLU A 18 -9.92 31.01 15.71
C GLU A 18 -10.58 30.92 14.35
N ILE A 19 -11.83 30.46 14.32
CA ILE A 19 -12.61 30.36 13.08
C ILE A 19 -12.90 31.73 12.51
N ASP A 20 -13.30 32.69 13.35
CA ASP A 20 -13.60 34.06 12.93
C ASP A 20 -12.38 34.73 12.30
N VAL A 21 -11.21 34.61 12.95
CA VAL A 21 -9.96 35.14 12.41
C VAL A 21 -9.55 34.40 11.13
N TYR A 22 -9.65 33.07 11.07
CA TYR A 22 -9.27 32.32 9.88
C TYR A 22 -10.15 32.65 8.67
N LEU A 23 -11.47 32.78 8.86
CA LEU A 23 -12.37 33.22 7.80
C LEU A 23 -12.05 34.65 7.35
N ALA A 24 -11.74 35.55 8.27
CA ALA A 24 -11.29 36.90 7.92
C ALA A 24 -9.98 36.90 7.11
N VAL A 25 -9.02 36.02 7.43
CA VAL A 25 -7.80 35.86 6.64
C VAL A 25 -8.12 35.35 5.22
N LEU A 26 -9.06 34.41 5.08
CA LEU A 26 -9.50 33.92 3.77
C LEU A 26 -10.18 35.02 2.93
N ASP A 27 -11.00 35.87 3.57
CA ASP A 27 -11.69 36.97 2.91
C ASP A 27 -10.74 38.11 2.50
N VAL A 28 -9.73 38.41 3.34
CA VAL A 28 -8.70 39.42 3.05
C VAL A 28 -7.65 38.90 2.06
N GLY A 29 -7.42 37.59 2.03
CA GLY A 29 -6.41 36.92 1.20
C GLY A 29 -4.99 37.09 1.73
N GLU A 30 -4.49 38.32 1.72
CA GLU A 30 -3.21 38.72 2.32
C GLU A 30 -3.34 40.12 2.90
N GLY A 31 -3.01 40.30 4.19
CA GLY A 31 -3.17 41.58 4.86
C GLY A 31 -2.42 41.71 6.17
N LEU A 32 -2.52 42.90 6.76
CA LEU A 32 -1.97 43.22 8.07
C LEU A 32 -2.89 42.72 9.18
N ALA A 33 -2.33 42.46 10.37
CA ALA A 33 -3.12 42.05 11.53
C ALA A 33 -4.22 43.05 11.92
N SER A 34 -4.06 44.34 11.61
CA SER A 34 -5.11 45.35 11.80
C SER A 34 -6.28 45.18 10.84
N GLU A 35 -6.01 44.87 9.57
CA GLU A 35 -7.03 44.69 8.52
C GLU A 35 -7.84 43.42 8.78
N ILE A 36 -7.15 42.33 9.15
CA ILE A 36 -7.78 41.08 9.57
C ILE A 36 -8.58 41.28 10.86
N GLY A 37 -8.08 42.09 11.80
CA GLY A 37 -8.77 42.40 13.05
C GLY A 37 -10.07 43.17 12.84
N GLU A 38 -10.08 44.13 11.92
CA GLU A 38 -11.30 44.85 11.52
C GLU A 38 -12.32 43.91 10.87
N ALA A 39 -11.87 43.00 9.99
CA ALA A 39 -12.75 42.02 9.34
C ALA A 39 -13.33 40.98 10.32
N ALA A 40 -12.57 40.60 11.36
CA ALA A 40 -12.99 39.63 12.38
C ALA A 40 -13.61 40.28 13.65
N ASP A 41 -13.78 41.61 13.70
CA ASP A 41 -14.23 42.36 14.89
C ASP A 41 -13.41 42.06 16.17
N VAL A 42 -12.09 41.99 16.03
CA VAL A 42 -11.14 41.73 17.13
C VAL A 42 -9.91 42.64 17.07
N SER A 43 -9.22 42.80 18.20
CA SER A 43 -7.98 43.61 18.23
C SER A 43 -6.85 42.96 17.42
N ALA A 44 -5.97 43.77 16.80
CA ALA A 44 -4.77 43.26 16.10
C ALA A 44 -3.87 42.38 16.99
N ARG A 45 -3.79 42.67 18.30
CA ARG A 45 -3.08 41.82 19.28
C ARG A 45 -3.70 40.43 19.39
N HIS A 46 -5.02 40.33 19.31
CA HIS A 46 -5.73 39.06 19.31
C HIS A 46 -5.47 38.28 18.02
N VAL A 47 -5.44 38.98 16.87
CA VAL A 47 -5.10 38.39 15.56
C VAL A 47 -3.73 37.73 15.60
N TYR A 48 -2.67 38.42 16.03
CA TYR A 48 -1.33 37.82 16.12
C TYR A 48 -1.33 36.53 16.94
N ARG A 49 -1.91 36.57 18.14
CA ARG A 49 -2.01 35.40 19.02
C ARG A 49 -2.78 34.23 18.42
N VAL A 50 -3.78 34.51 17.56
CA VAL A 50 -4.55 33.46 16.88
C VAL A 50 -3.79 32.94 15.67
N CYS A 51 -3.20 33.83 14.87
CA CYS A 51 -2.42 33.48 13.69
C CYS A 51 -1.17 32.65 14.02
N GLU A 52 -0.52 32.85 15.17
CA GLU A 52 0.53 31.95 15.67
C GLU A 52 0.03 30.49 15.75
N ARG A 53 -1.15 30.25 16.34
CA ARG A 53 -1.73 28.89 16.43
C ARG A 53 -2.22 28.36 15.09
N LEU A 54 -2.74 29.23 14.22
CA LEU A 54 -3.15 28.84 12.87
C LEU A 54 -1.93 28.47 12.01
N GLU A 55 -0.80 29.14 12.19
CA GLU A 55 0.46 28.87 11.50
C GLU A 55 1.08 27.55 11.99
N GLU A 56 1.08 27.30 13.30
CA GLU A 56 1.47 25.99 13.88
C GLU A 56 0.63 24.83 13.31
N ARG A 57 -0.66 25.09 13.04
CA ARG A 57 -1.57 24.13 12.39
C ARG A 57 -1.50 24.16 10.86
N GLY A 58 -0.57 24.90 10.27
CA GLY A 58 -0.31 24.93 8.84
C GLY A 58 -1.42 25.56 7.99
N LEU A 59 -2.27 26.41 8.57
CA LEU A 59 -3.40 27.03 7.88
C LEU A 59 -3.10 28.44 7.33
N VAL A 60 -2.16 29.16 7.94
CA VAL A 60 -1.74 30.50 7.52
C VAL A 60 -0.22 30.59 7.47
N ASP A 61 0.29 31.58 6.74
CA ASP A 61 1.69 32.02 6.80
C ASP A 61 1.76 33.39 7.46
N VAL A 62 2.68 33.59 8.40
CA VAL A 62 3.01 34.88 8.98
C VAL A 62 4.42 35.29 8.54
N ASP A 63 4.51 36.31 7.68
CA ASP A 63 5.81 36.78 7.20
C ASP A 63 6.38 37.87 8.13
N GLU A 64 7.13 37.44 9.14
CA GLU A 64 7.81 38.32 10.09
C GLU A 64 9.01 39.09 9.48
N HIS A 65 9.49 38.68 8.30
CA HIS A 65 10.64 39.30 7.64
C HIS A 65 10.29 40.60 6.91
N VAL A 66 8.99 40.86 6.73
CA VAL A 66 8.46 42.08 6.13
C VAL A 66 7.87 42.98 7.21
N GLN A 67 8.14 44.29 7.12
CA GLN A 67 7.60 45.30 8.04
C GLN A 67 6.75 46.30 7.25
N PRO A 68 5.44 46.41 7.54
CA PRO A 68 4.69 45.68 8.57
C PRO A 68 4.44 44.20 8.21
N THR A 69 4.39 43.34 9.23
CA THR A 69 4.16 41.88 9.12
C THR A 69 2.90 41.57 8.33
N ARG A 70 2.99 40.60 7.41
CA ARG A 70 1.87 40.17 6.56
C ARG A 70 1.41 38.76 6.91
N ILE A 71 0.11 38.57 6.84
CA ILE A 71 -0.54 37.29 7.14
C ILE A 71 -1.40 36.89 5.94
N ARG A 72 -1.30 35.64 5.52
CA ARG A 72 -2.09 35.08 4.41
C ARG A 72 -2.53 33.66 4.71
N ALA A 73 -3.66 33.23 4.14
CA ALA A 73 -4.07 31.84 4.18
C ALA A 73 -3.16 30.98 3.29
N ARG A 74 -2.90 29.74 3.72
CA ARG A 74 -2.24 28.76 2.85
C ARG A 74 -3.19 28.25 1.77
N PRO A 75 -2.69 27.90 0.58
CA PRO A 75 -3.54 27.40 -0.50
C PRO A 75 -4.20 26.06 -0.12
N PRO A 76 -5.39 25.73 -0.64
CA PRO A 76 -6.14 24.54 -0.27
C PRO A 76 -5.34 23.23 -0.33
N SER A 77 -4.52 23.04 -1.37
CA SER A 77 -3.68 21.85 -1.51
C SER A 77 -2.66 21.66 -0.38
N VAL A 78 -2.13 22.75 0.17
CA VAL A 78 -1.21 22.68 1.32
C VAL A 78 -1.98 22.40 2.61
N VAL A 79 -3.19 22.95 2.73
CA VAL A 79 -4.07 22.65 3.86
C VAL A 79 -4.50 21.18 3.83
N GLU A 80 -4.89 20.65 2.67
CA GLU A 80 -5.21 19.22 2.45
C GLU A 80 -4.04 18.32 2.88
N ASP A 81 -2.81 18.63 2.47
CA ASP A 81 -1.61 17.91 2.88
C ASP A 81 -1.42 17.89 4.41
N VAL A 82 -1.67 19.02 5.08
CA VAL A 82 -1.56 19.12 6.55
C VAL A 82 -2.64 18.30 7.23
N ILE A 83 -3.86 18.34 6.69
CA ILE A 83 -5.02 17.54 7.12
C ILE A 83 -4.69 16.05 7.01
N GLU A 84 -4.26 15.59 5.84
CA GLU A 84 -3.91 14.19 5.58
C GLU A 84 -2.81 13.72 6.53
N ARG A 85 -1.71 14.47 6.65
CA ARG A 85 -0.60 14.14 7.57
C ARG A 85 -1.07 14.06 9.01
N SER A 86 -1.87 15.02 9.47
CA SER A 86 -2.40 15.01 10.83
C SER A 86 -3.32 13.82 11.07
N ALA A 87 -4.14 13.44 10.10
CA ALA A 87 -5.02 12.29 10.17
C ALA A 87 -4.21 10.98 10.19
N SER A 88 -3.17 10.86 9.36
CA SER A 88 -2.23 9.73 9.37
C SER A 88 -1.51 9.62 10.71
N THR A 89 -0.91 10.70 11.21
CA THR A 89 -0.24 10.71 12.53
C THR A 89 -1.20 10.38 13.67
N MET A 90 -2.44 10.89 13.63
CA MET A 90 -3.45 10.54 14.62
C MET A 90 -3.81 9.06 14.53
N SER A 91 -3.97 8.53 13.32
CA SER A 91 -4.25 7.10 13.08
C SER A 91 -3.11 6.23 13.57
N GLU A 92 -1.85 6.62 13.34
CA GLU A 92 -0.65 5.95 13.87
C GLU A 92 -0.60 5.99 15.39
N GLN A 93 -0.91 7.13 16.02
CA GLN A 93 -0.94 7.24 17.49
C GLN A 93 -2.09 6.43 18.10
N ILE A 94 -3.26 6.43 17.46
CA ILE A 94 -4.39 5.57 17.83
C ILE A 94 -3.98 4.11 17.69
N ALA A 95 -3.40 3.71 16.56
CA ALA A 95 -2.92 2.35 16.31
C ALA A 95 -1.87 1.94 17.35
N SER A 96 -0.90 2.81 17.64
CA SER A 96 0.13 2.58 18.66
C SER A 96 -0.47 2.42 20.07
N LYS A 97 -1.45 3.25 20.43
CA LYS A 97 -2.13 3.16 21.73
C LYS A 97 -3.10 1.97 21.81
N TYR A 98 -3.75 1.66 20.69
CA TYR A 98 -4.61 0.49 20.53
C TYR A 98 -3.78 -0.79 20.67
N ALA A 99 -2.64 -0.89 19.99
CA ALA A 99 -1.66 -1.97 20.12
C ALA A 99 -1.02 -2.03 21.53
N GLY A 100 -0.92 -0.91 22.24
CA GLY A 100 -0.45 -0.83 23.62
C GLY A 100 -1.50 -1.19 24.70
N THR A 101 -2.73 -1.55 24.31
CA THR A 101 -3.79 -1.93 25.26
C THR A 101 -3.57 -3.39 25.70
N PRO A 102 -3.60 -3.72 27.01
CA PRO A 102 -3.18 -5.04 27.53
C PRO A 102 -3.92 -6.28 27.01
N ASP A 103 -5.02 -6.09 26.27
CA ASP A 103 -5.91 -7.16 25.80
C ASP A 103 -5.75 -7.47 24.30
N GLN A 104 -4.86 -6.78 23.57
CA GLN A 104 -4.50 -7.11 22.18
C GLN A 104 -2.99 -7.03 22.00
N THR A 105 -2.30 -8.01 22.60
CA THR A 105 -0.97 -8.44 22.13
C THR A 105 -1.11 -8.82 20.65
N PRO A 106 -0.09 -8.63 19.77
CA PRO A 106 -0.11 -9.22 18.43
C PRO A 106 -0.63 -10.66 18.52
N GLU A 107 -1.69 -11.00 17.79
CA GLU A 107 -2.34 -12.31 17.85
C GLU A 107 -1.45 -13.33 17.14
N ILE A 108 -0.36 -13.68 17.80
CA ILE A 108 0.43 -14.86 17.48
C ILE A 108 -0.25 -16.02 18.18
N GLU A 109 -0.97 -16.83 17.41
CA GLU A 109 -1.71 -17.98 17.91
C GLU A 109 -1.10 -19.27 17.35
N VAL A 110 -0.86 -20.26 18.21
CA VAL A 110 -0.52 -21.62 17.75
C VAL A 110 -1.79 -22.44 17.64
N LEU A 111 -2.24 -22.65 16.41
CA LEU A 111 -3.40 -23.46 16.07
C LEU A 111 -3.04 -24.95 16.10
N LYS A 112 -3.53 -25.67 17.11
CA LYS A 112 -3.15 -27.07 17.35
C LYS A 112 -3.97 -28.10 16.57
N ARG A 113 -5.05 -27.69 15.92
CA ARG A 113 -6.07 -28.59 15.34
C ARG A 113 -6.23 -28.27 13.87
N GLN A 114 -6.05 -29.26 13.01
CA GLN A 114 -6.20 -29.12 11.56
C GLN A 114 -7.50 -28.41 11.13
N PRO A 115 -8.71 -28.71 11.66
CA PRO A 115 -9.92 -27.98 11.26
C PRO A 115 -9.83 -26.47 11.52
N THR A 116 -9.18 -26.08 12.62
CA THR A 116 -8.97 -24.66 12.97
C THR A 116 -7.94 -24.01 12.04
N VAL A 117 -6.86 -24.72 11.71
CA VAL A 117 -5.87 -24.25 10.73
C VAL A 117 -6.55 -23.94 9.40
N MET A 118 -7.39 -24.86 8.93
CA MET A 118 -8.03 -24.74 7.62
C MET A 118 -9.09 -23.63 7.60
N ALA A 119 -9.89 -23.51 8.66
CA ALA A 119 -10.83 -22.40 8.80
C ALA A 119 -10.09 -21.06 8.76
N ARG A 120 -8.99 -20.94 9.52
CA ARG A 120 -8.20 -19.71 9.54
C ARG A 120 -7.55 -19.40 8.20
N ALA A 121 -7.10 -20.42 7.47
CA ALA A 121 -6.50 -20.23 6.14
C ALA A 121 -7.54 -19.70 5.13
N ALA A 122 -8.77 -20.22 5.17
CA ALA A 122 -9.89 -19.71 4.39
C ALA A 122 -10.24 -18.26 4.79
N ASP A 123 -10.26 -17.94 6.09
CA ASP A 123 -10.50 -16.58 6.59
C ASP A 123 -9.45 -15.59 6.06
N ILE A 124 -8.17 -16.00 5.96
CA ILE A 124 -7.11 -15.17 5.39
C ILE A 124 -7.38 -14.86 3.92
N LEU A 125 -7.74 -15.87 3.12
CA LEU A 125 -8.08 -15.67 1.70
C LEU A 125 -9.35 -14.83 1.52
N ALA A 126 -10.36 -15.02 2.36
CA ALA A 126 -11.59 -14.25 2.33
C ALA A 126 -11.37 -12.77 2.70
N ALA A 127 -10.42 -12.49 3.60
CA ALA A 127 -10.09 -11.14 4.04
C ALA A 127 -8.98 -10.45 3.23
N ALA A 128 -8.43 -11.12 2.21
CA ALA A 128 -7.42 -10.54 1.33
C ALA A 128 -8.01 -9.43 0.47
N GLU A 129 -7.29 -8.31 0.37
CA GLU A 129 -7.71 -7.11 -0.36
C GLU A 129 -6.90 -6.86 -1.63
N THR A 130 -5.57 -7.06 -1.58
CA THR A 130 -4.70 -6.78 -2.75
C THR A 130 -3.97 -8.00 -3.28
N TRP A 131 -3.47 -8.87 -2.39
CA TRP A 131 -2.71 -10.03 -2.84
C TRP A 131 -2.70 -11.14 -1.78
N ALA A 132 -2.58 -12.37 -2.25
CA ALA A 132 -2.36 -13.55 -1.41
C ALA A 132 -1.27 -14.44 -2.02
N ILE A 133 -0.34 -14.90 -1.17
CA ILE A 133 0.57 -16.01 -1.47
C ILE A 133 0.03 -17.26 -0.79
N VAL A 134 -0.15 -18.32 -1.56
CA VAL A 134 -0.76 -19.57 -1.12
C VAL A 134 0.20 -20.69 -1.44
N VAL A 135 0.80 -21.29 -0.42
CA VAL A 135 1.70 -22.45 -0.54
C VAL A 135 0.93 -23.66 -0.02
N LEU A 136 0.53 -24.54 -0.94
CA LEU A 136 -0.27 -25.71 -0.62
C LEU A 136 0.43 -26.99 -1.04
N PRO A 137 0.38 -28.05 -0.21
CA PRO A 137 0.61 -29.40 -0.70
C PRO A 137 -0.53 -29.82 -1.64
N PRO A 138 -0.28 -30.74 -2.60
CA PRO A 138 -1.27 -31.20 -3.59
C PRO A 138 -2.65 -31.53 -3.02
N ASP A 139 -2.69 -32.25 -1.89
CA ASP A 139 -3.95 -32.70 -1.28
C ASP A 139 -4.83 -31.58 -0.70
N LEU A 140 -4.32 -30.36 -0.62
CA LEU A 140 -5.07 -29.19 -0.16
C LEU A 140 -5.47 -28.23 -1.29
N VAL A 141 -4.98 -28.42 -2.51
CA VAL A 141 -5.28 -27.50 -3.63
C VAL A 141 -6.79 -27.47 -3.91
N ASP A 142 -7.41 -28.64 -4.10
CA ASP A 142 -8.85 -28.76 -4.35
C ASP A 142 -9.70 -28.19 -3.20
N ARG A 143 -9.19 -28.29 -1.96
CA ARG A 143 -9.92 -27.80 -0.78
C ARG A 143 -10.08 -26.28 -0.82
N PHE A 144 -9.06 -25.54 -1.24
CA PHE A 144 -9.05 -24.08 -1.26
C PHE A 144 -9.35 -23.51 -2.65
N ALA A 145 -9.70 -24.35 -3.62
CA ALA A 145 -9.98 -23.93 -4.99
C ALA A 145 -11.08 -22.86 -5.08
N GLU A 146 -12.20 -23.05 -4.37
CA GLU A 146 -13.29 -22.06 -4.32
C GLU A 146 -12.87 -20.77 -3.61
N ASP A 147 -12.10 -20.86 -2.51
CA ASP A 147 -11.60 -19.70 -1.78
C ASP A 147 -10.66 -18.84 -2.64
N MET A 148 -9.76 -19.47 -3.40
CA MET A 148 -8.84 -18.79 -4.31
C MET A 148 -9.58 -18.14 -5.48
N ARG A 149 -10.54 -18.84 -6.10
CA ARG A 149 -11.39 -18.26 -7.16
C ARG A 149 -12.17 -17.05 -6.65
N ALA A 150 -12.78 -17.16 -5.48
CA ALA A 150 -13.50 -16.06 -4.87
C ALA A 150 -12.58 -14.86 -4.58
N ALA A 151 -11.30 -15.08 -4.28
CA ALA A 151 -10.33 -14.00 -4.12
C ALA A 151 -9.99 -13.33 -5.46
N ILE A 152 -9.76 -14.11 -6.52
CA ILE A 152 -9.51 -13.60 -7.88
C ILE A 152 -10.71 -12.77 -8.37
N GLU A 153 -11.94 -13.24 -8.17
CA GLU A 153 -13.17 -12.52 -8.55
C GLU A 153 -13.31 -11.15 -7.87
N ARG A 154 -12.68 -10.96 -6.69
CA ARG A 154 -12.63 -9.68 -5.98
C ARG A 154 -11.49 -8.77 -6.43
N GLY A 155 -10.65 -9.20 -7.37
CA GLY A 155 -9.47 -8.47 -7.83
C GLY A 155 -8.21 -8.70 -6.98
N VAL A 156 -8.16 -9.78 -6.18
CA VAL A 156 -6.95 -10.13 -5.42
C VAL A 156 -5.96 -10.85 -6.32
N LEU A 157 -4.70 -10.41 -6.36
CA LEU A 157 -3.62 -11.14 -7.01
C LEU A 157 -3.28 -12.42 -6.21
N VAL A 158 -3.71 -13.58 -6.69
CA VAL A 158 -3.45 -14.87 -6.03
C VAL A 158 -2.23 -15.55 -6.66
N MET A 159 -1.25 -15.87 -5.82
CA MET A 159 0.01 -16.53 -6.18
C MET A 159 0.06 -17.91 -5.52
N LEU A 160 -0.13 -18.97 -6.29
CA LEU A 160 -0.11 -20.35 -5.83
C LEU A 160 1.27 -20.98 -6.04
N VAL A 161 1.77 -21.65 -4.99
CA VAL A 161 2.90 -22.57 -5.05
C VAL A 161 2.43 -23.95 -4.62
N THR A 162 2.66 -24.97 -5.44
CA THR A 162 2.31 -26.37 -5.14
C THR A 162 3.33 -27.35 -5.72
N ASP A 163 3.31 -28.61 -5.25
CA ASP A 163 4.06 -29.72 -5.84
C ASP A 163 3.23 -30.39 -6.97
N ALA A 164 3.87 -31.21 -7.81
CA ALA A 164 3.21 -32.01 -8.86
C ALA A 164 3.00 -33.49 -8.45
N PRO A 165 1.91 -34.17 -8.89
CA PRO A 165 0.72 -33.63 -9.54
C PRO A 165 -0.27 -33.09 -8.50
N ALA A 166 -0.72 -31.85 -8.71
CA ALA A 166 -1.45 -31.05 -7.73
C ALA A 166 -2.95 -31.34 -7.66
N THR A 167 -3.61 -31.57 -8.81
CA THR A 167 -5.07 -31.69 -8.93
C THR A 167 -5.44 -32.20 -10.34
N ASP A 168 -6.69 -32.66 -10.51
CA ASP A 168 -7.31 -32.95 -11.82
C ASP A 168 -7.83 -31.67 -12.52
N GLU A 169 -8.00 -30.56 -11.79
CA GLU A 169 -8.42 -29.27 -12.34
C GLU A 169 -7.24 -28.49 -12.96
N PRO A 170 -7.47 -27.68 -14.02
CA PRO A 170 -6.44 -26.78 -14.55
C PRO A 170 -5.98 -25.78 -13.47
N LEU A 171 -4.68 -25.78 -13.14
CA LEU A 171 -4.12 -24.92 -12.09
C LEU A 171 -4.20 -23.42 -12.44
N ASP A 172 -4.19 -23.09 -13.73
CA ASP A 172 -4.31 -21.73 -14.26
C ASP A 172 -5.69 -21.11 -14.00
N ASP A 173 -6.72 -21.91 -13.74
CA ASP A 173 -8.03 -21.42 -13.29
C ASP A 173 -8.11 -21.17 -11.77
N LEU A 174 -7.09 -21.56 -11.01
CA LEU A 174 -7.08 -21.50 -9.54
C LEU A 174 -6.32 -20.31 -8.97
N ALA A 175 -5.35 -19.77 -9.70
CA ALA A 175 -4.52 -18.66 -9.25
C ALA A 175 -4.06 -17.80 -10.42
N THR A 176 -3.89 -16.49 -10.18
CA THR A 176 -3.37 -15.57 -11.19
C THR A 176 -1.95 -15.95 -11.62
N ILE A 177 -1.12 -16.37 -10.67
CA ILE A 177 0.22 -16.90 -10.93
C ILE A 177 0.33 -18.26 -10.26
N VAL A 178 0.80 -19.26 -10.99
CA VAL A 178 1.05 -20.60 -10.48
C VAL A 178 2.52 -20.93 -10.66
N ARG A 179 3.14 -21.43 -9.59
CA ARG A 179 4.48 -21.99 -9.61
C ARG A 179 4.48 -23.42 -9.09
N ILE A 180 5.27 -24.28 -9.71
CA ILE A 180 5.41 -25.68 -9.34
C ILE A 180 6.78 -25.89 -8.70
N ARG A 181 6.80 -26.54 -7.53
CA ARG A 181 8.04 -26.96 -6.88
C ARG A 181 8.48 -28.32 -7.42
N GLU A 182 9.65 -28.38 -8.05
CA GLU A 182 10.28 -29.65 -8.46
C GLU A 182 11.32 -30.11 -7.42
N GLY A 183 11.26 -31.38 -7.01
CA GLY A 183 12.33 -32.04 -6.24
C GLY A 183 11.90 -32.66 -4.90
N PRO A 184 12.77 -33.49 -4.28
CA PRO A 184 12.50 -34.21 -3.03
C PRO A 184 12.60 -33.33 -1.77
N HIS A 185 12.27 -32.04 -1.90
CA HIS A 185 12.49 -31.07 -0.85
C HIS A 185 11.42 -31.22 0.21
N GLY A 186 11.83 -31.72 1.39
CA GLY A 186 10.98 -31.99 2.56
C GLY A 186 10.37 -30.76 3.23
N PHE A 187 10.10 -29.71 2.46
CA PHE A 187 9.32 -28.53 2.87
C PHE A 187 7.89 -28.72 2.35
N GLN A 188 7.17 -29.68 2.94
CA GLN A 188 5.70 -29.75 2.80
C GLN A 188 5.06 -28.66 3.66
N GLU A 189 5.52 -27.43 3.49
CA GLU A 189 4.99 -26.28 4.19
C GLU A 189 3.64 -25.94 3.59
N PHE A 190 2.62 -25.94 4.44
CA PHE A 190 1.36 -25.29 4.15
C PHE A 190 1.46 -23.88 4.72
N GLY A 191 1.39 -22.86 3.86
CA GLY A 191 1.42 -21.47 4.27
C GLY A 191 0.47 -20.60 3.47
N ILE A 192 -0.20 -19.65 4.11
CA ILE A 192 -0.97 -18.61 3.43
C ILE A 192 -0.57 -17.27 4.02
N GLY A 193 -0.18 -16.33 3.16
CA GLY A 193 0.00 -14.93 3.49
C GLY A 193 -0.94 -14.07 2.68
N ALA A 194 -1.58 -13.09 3.30
CA ALA A 194 -2.36 -12.09 2.57
C ALA A 194 -2.02 -10.70 3.06
N ASP A 195 -1.85 -9.80 2.10
CA ASP A 195 -1.51 -8.41 2.34
C ASP A 195 -0.31 -8.26 3.32
N LYS A 196 -0.22 -7.17 4.07
CA LYS A 196 0.87 -6.96 5.05
C LYS A 196 0.50 -7.39 6.47
N VAL A 197 -0.68 -7.97 6.69
CA VAL A 197 -1.27 -8.07 8.03
C VAL A 197 -1.51 -9.49 8.52
N ARG A 198 -1.64 -10.48 7.61
CA ARG A 198 -2.06 -11.84 7.98
C ARG A 198 -1.13 -12.88 7.39
N SER A 199 -0.74 -13.83 8.23
CA SER A 199 0.05 -14.98 7.83
C SER A 199 -0.33 -16.22 8.63
N LEU A 200 -0.30 -17.38 7.99
CA LEU A 200 -0.44 -18.68 8.59
C LEU A 200 0.64 -19.59 8.02
N MET A 201 1.36 -20.30 8.89
CA MET A 201 2.36 -21.28 8.50
C MET A 201 2.19 -22.55 9.33
N VAL A 202 2.03 -23.68 8.66
CA VAL A 202 2.13 -24.99 9.28
C VAL A 202 3.59 -25.37 9.39
N SER A 203 4.02 -25.63 10.62
CA SER A 203 5.33 -26.21 10.87
C SER A 203 5.28 -27.70 10.55
N SER A 204 6.18 -28.18 9.70
CA SER A 204 6.34 -29.61 9.39
C SER A 204 7.02 -30.39 10.53
N ALA A 205 7.06 -29.86 11.75
CA ALA A 205 7.90 -30.35 12.84
C ALA A 205 7.60 -31.78 13.30
N ASP A 206 6.47 -32.39 12.93
CA ASP A 206 6.13 -33.74 13.36
C ASP A 206 5.72 -34.65 12.19
N MET A 207 6.70 -35.05 11.38
CA MET A 207 6.61 -36.21 10.46
C MET A 207 6.32 -37.55 11.17
N GLY A 208 6.02 -37.54 12.48
CA GLY A 208 5.86 -38.73 13.32
C GLY A 208 4.54 -38.86 14.10
N ASP A 209 3.72 -37.82 14.25
CA ASP A 209 2.63 -37.80 15.26
C ASP A 209 1.19 -37.76 14.69
N GLY A 210 1.02 -38.02 13.38
CA GLY A 210 -0.28 -38.25 12.76
C GLY A 210 -1.20 -37.03 12.63
N HIS A 211 -0.72 -35.82 12.94
CA HIS A 211 -1.47 -34.57 12.83
C HIS A 211 -1.17 -33.87 11.50
N ARG A 212 -1.75 -34.37 10.40
CA ARG A 212 -1.55 -33.79 9.06
C ARG A 212 -1.95 -32.30 9.07
N HIS A 213 -1.08 -31.43 8.54
CA HIS A 213 -1.32 -29.98 8.37
C HIS A 213 -1.58 -29.19 9.68
N SER A 214 -0.98 -29.62 10.80
CA SER A 214 -0.99 -28.89 12.08
C SER A 214 0.19 -29.35 12.96
N PRO A 215 0.64 -28.56 13.95
CA PRO A 215 0.16 -27.24 14.34
C PRO A 215 0.55 -26.13 13.36
N ALA A 216 -0.19 -25.02 13.38
CA ALA A 216 0.12 -23.83 12.60
C ALA A 216 0.39 -22.62 13.49
N LEU A 217 1.33 -21.78 13.08
CA LEU A 217 1.52 -20.44 13.60
C LEU A 217 0.63 -19.50 12.79
N TYR A 218 -0.35 -18.87 13.44
CA TYR A 218 -1.12 -17.78 12.89
C TYR A 218 -0.59 -16.46 13.42
N VAL A 219 -0.49 -15.47 12.54
CA VAL A 219 -0.02 -14.12 12.84
C VAL A 219 -1.01 -13.12 12.23
N ASN A 220 -1.52 -12.22 13.05
CA ASN A 220 -2.35 -11.09 12.64
C ASN A 220 -1.72 -9.79 13.17
N ASP A 221 -0.68 -9.34 12.48
CA ASP A 221 0.18 -8.21 12.88
C ASP A 221 0.96 -7.68 11.67
N ASP A 222 1.06 -6.37 11.52
CA ASP A 222 1.67 -5.73 10.35
C ASP A 222 3.21 -5.70 10.36
N THR A 223 3.85 -6.17 11.44
CA THR A 223 5.30 -6.26 11.56
C THR A 223 5.81 -7.70 11.41
N ILE A 224 5.13 -8.65 12.04
CA ILE A 224 5.51 -10.06 12.04
C ILE A 224 4.97 -10.74 10.78
N ALA A 225 3.72 -10.45 10.37
CA ALA A 225 3.17 -11.09 9.17
C ALA A 225 3.97 -10.73 7.92
N VAL A 226 4.51 -9.51 7.81
CA VAL A 226 5.41 -9.13 6.70
C VAL A 226 6.62 -10.06 6.64
N ARG A 227 7.29 -10.32 7.76
CA ARG A 227 8.46 -11.22 7.81
C ARG A 227 8.10 -12.67 7.50
N THR A 228 6.93 -13.12 7.98
CA THR A 228 6.44 -14.47 7.72
C THR A 228 6.08 -14.63 6.22
N ASN A 229 5.41 -13.65 5.63
CA ASN A 229 5.08 -13.63 4.21
C ASN A 229 6.35 -13.55 3.33
N ASP A 230 7.35 -12.76 3.74
CA ASP A 230 8.66 -12.69 3.08
C ASP A 230 9.38 -14.05 3.03
N SER A 231 9.20 -14.89 4.05
CA SER A 231 9.74 -16.25 4.05
C SER A 231 9.04 -17.13 3.01
N LEU A 232 7.72 -17.02 2.83
CA LEU A 232 7.01 -17.72 1.75
C LEU A 232 7.51 -17.28 0.37
N PHE A 233 7.75 -15.97 0.17
CA PHE A 233 8.32 -15.48 -1.09
C PHE A 233 9.77 -15.93 -1.30
N GLY A 234 10.59 -15.85 -0.26
CA GLY A 234 12.03 -16.10 -0.33
C GLY A 234 12.40 -17.57 -0.48
N ILE A 235 11.63 -18.46 0.15
CA ILE A 235 11.88 -19.91 0.17
C ILE A 235 10.99 -20.61 -0.85
N GLU A 236 9.68 -20.45 -0.75
CA GLU A 236 8.75 -21.28 -1.53
C GLU A 236 8.52 -20.74 -2.93
N TYR A 237 8.20 -19.45 -3.04
CA TYR A 237 7.89 -18.83 -4.33
C TYR A 237 9.12 -18.70 -5.23
N ARG A 238 10.24 -18.21 -4.69
CA ARG A 238 11.44 -17.97 -5.47
C ARG A 238 12.10 -19.27 -5.97
N LEU A 239 12.02 -20.36 -5.21
CA LEU A 239 12.67 -21.64 -5.56
C LEU A 239 11.78 -22.56 -6.41
N SER A 240 10.51 -22.22 -6.61
CA SER A 240 9.60 -22.95 -7.52
C SER A 240 9.74 -22.44 -8.95
N GLU A 241 9.32 -23.26 -9.91
CA GLU A 241 9.34 -22.96 -11.34
C GLU A 241 8.04 -22.30 -11.78
N GLU A 242 8.12 -21.31 -12.67
CA GLU A 242 6.94 -20.65 -13.24
C GLU A 242 6.14 -21.64 -14.10
N PHE A 243 4.88 -21.89 -13.74
CA PHE A 243 3.97 -22.78 -14.49
C PHE A 243 2.92 -21.99 -15.27
N HIS A 244 2.30 -21.00 -14.62
CA HIS A 244 1.31 -20.12 -15.23
C HIS A 244 1.49 -18.68 -14.75
N VAL A 245 1.30 -17.75 -15.67
CA VAL A 245 1.16 -16.31 -15.42
C VAL A 245 0.07 -15.79 -16.36
N PRO A 246 -0.60 -14.67 -16.05
CA PRO A 246 -1.68 -14.19 -16.89
C PRO A 246 -1.14 -13.61 -18.20
N ASP A 247 -1.99 -13.51 -19.20
CA ASP A 247 -1.69 -12.72 -20.39
C ASP A 247 -1.46 -11.23 -20.01
N PRO A 248 -0.58 -10.51 -20.71
CA PRO A 248 -0.43 -9.07 -20.49
C PRO A 248 -1.75 -8.33 -20.72
N ALA A 249 -2.06 -7.37 -19.84
CA ALA A 249 -3.28 -6.56 -19.97
C ALA A 249 -3.28 -5.79 -21.31
N ALA A 250 -4.46 -5.71 -21.95
CA ALA A 250 -4.62 -4.92 -23.17
C ALA A 250 -4.29 -3.44 -22.91
N LEU A 251 -3.49 -2.84 -23.79
CA LEU A 251 -3.06 -1.45 -23.66
C LEU A 251 -4.03 -0.48 -24.38
N PRO A 252 -4.30 0.72 -23.82
CA PRO A 252 -3.76 1.22 -22.57
C PRO A 252 -4.42 0.57 -21.34
N ALA A 253 -3.62 0.30 -20.30
CA ALA A 253 -4.07 -0.33 -19.06
C ALA A 253 -3.74 0.56 -17.86
N THR A 254 -4.68 0.71 -16.93
CA THR A 254 -4.43 1.32 -15.60
C THR A 254 -4.77 0.30 -14.53
N PRO A 255 -3.80 -0.55 -14.12
CA PRO A 255 -4.05 -1.56 -13.09
C PRO A 255 -4.36 -0.93 -11.73
N ASP A 256 -5.13 -1.65 -10.91
CA ASP A 256 -5.68 -1.12 -9.65
C ASP A 256 -4.61 -0.93 -8.56
N SER A 257 -3.48 -1.62 -8.70
CA SER A 257 -2.34 -1.48 -7.80
C SER A 257 -1.02 -1.33 -8.55
N PHE A 258 -0.07 -0.66 -7.89
CA PHE A 258 1.29 -0.58 -8.41
C PHE A 258 1.94 -1.97 -8.62
N ARG A 259 1.56 -2.95 -7.80
CA ARG A 259 2.04 -4.32 -7.95
C ARG A 259 1.58 -4.91 -9.30
N GLU A 260 0.31 -4.76 -9.64
CA GLU A 260 -0.21 -5.20 -10.93
C GLU A 260 0.36 -4.40 -12.10
N ALA A 261 0.57 -3.10 -11.93
CA ALA A 261 1.26 -2.28 -12.93
C ALA A 261 2.67 -2.83 -13.23
N THR A 262 3.44 -3.18 -12.20
CA THR A 262 4.76 -3.81 -12.40
C THR A 262 4.68 -5.21 -13.00
N LEU A 263 3.65 -6.00 -12.66
CA LEU A 263 3.42 -7.33 -13.24
C LEU A 263 3.15 -7.21 -14.75
N HIS A 264 2.17 -6.41 -15.16
CA HIS A 264 1.82 -6.25 -16.57
C HIS A 264 2.92 -5.56 -17.37
N ALA A 265 3.64 -4.60 -16.78
CA ALA A 265 4.81 -4.03 -17.41
C ALA A 265 5.92 -5.08 -17.67
N ALA A 266 6.13 -6.00 -16.72
CA ALA A 266 7.09 -7.10 -16.89
C ALA A 266 6.62 -8.10 -17.96
N LEU A 267 5.34 -8.45 -17.99
CA LEU A 267 4.76 -9.35 -19.00
C LEU A 267 4.92 -8.79 -20.42
N HIS A 268 4.53 -7.53 -20.65
CA HIS A 268 4.71 -6.86 -21.94
C HIS A 268 6.18 -6.78 -22.37
N ARG A 269 7.09 -6.47 -21.44
CA ARG A 269 8.53 -6.46 -21.75
C ARG A 269 9.08 -7.84 -22.10
N ARG A 270 8.54 -8.90 -21.48
CA ARG A 270 8.92 -10.29 -21.80
C ARG A 270 8.51 -10.67 -23.23
N GLU A 271 7.40 -10.13 -23.72
CA GLU A 271 6.95 -10.27 -25.11
C GLU A 271 7.70 -9.35 -26.09
N GLY A 272 8.54 -8.45 -25.58
CA GLY A 272 9.26 -7.47 -26.39
C GLY A 272 8.43 -6.26 -26.81
N THR A 273 7.25 -6.06 -26.20
CA THR A 273 6.40 -4.88 -26.41
C THR A 273 7.01 -3.67 -25.72
N PRO A 274 7.45 -2.63 -26.47
CA PRO A 274 7.95 -1.40 -25.87
C PRO A 274 6.79 -0.64 -25.21
N LEU A 275 7.04 -0.08 -24.03
CA LEU A 275 6.02 0.55 -23.20
C LEU A 275 6.35 2.01 -22.93
N PHE A 276 5.30 2.82 -22.90
CA PHE A 276 5.29 4.15 -22.32
C PHE A 276 4.42 4.15 -21.07
N ALA A 277 4.82 4.84 -20.01
CA ALA A 277 4.03 4.95 -18.79
C ALA A 277 3.74 6.41 -18.45
N ARG A 278 2.51 6.66 -18.02
CA ARG A 278 2.10 7.87 -17.31
C ARG A 278 1.87 7.52 -15.86
N VAL A 279 2.52 8.24 -14.96
CA VAL A 279 2.46 8.03 -13.52
C VAL A 279 1.91 9.28 -12.87
N GLU A 280 0.77 9.19 -12.20
CA GLU A 280 0.34 10.21 -11.26
C GLU A 280 0.98 9.89 -9.91
N GLY A 281 1.64 10.86 -9.28
CA GLY A 281 2.36 10.60 -8.04
C GLY A 281 3.07 11.83 -7.49
N ARG A 282 3.99 11.58 -6.54
CA ARG A 282 4.79 12.63 -5.88
C ARG A 282 6.28 12.36 -5.96
N SER A 283 7.05 13.44 -6.13
CA SER A 283 8.50 13.40 -5.96
C SER A 283 8.86 13.17 -4.48
N LEU A 284 9.74 12.21 -4.20
CA LEU A 284 10.18 11.94 -2.82
C LEU A 284 11.16 13.00 -2.29
N SER A 285 11.92 13.65 -3.17
CA SER A 285 12.87 14.69 -2.78
C SER A 285 12.22 16.04 -2.50
N THR A 286 11.17 16.39 -3.24
CA THR A 286 10.51 17.71 -3.13
C THR A 286 9.12 17.66 -2.49
N GLY A 287 8.50 16.49 -2.41
CA GLY A 287 7.12 16.30 -1.97
C GLY A 287 6.06 16.76 -2.96
N ARG A 288 6.43 17.36 -4.10
CA ARG A 288 5.47 17.91 -5.07
C ARG A 288 4.78 16.80 -5.85
N ARG A 289 3.45 16.86 -5.92
CA ARG A 289 2.64 16.03 -6.81
C ARG A 289 2.65 16.58 -8.22
N HIS A 290 2.98 15.74 -9.20
CA HIS A 290 2.90 16.05 -10.62
C HIS A 290 2.98 14.75 -11.43
N PRO A 291 2.36 14.70 -12.62
CA PRO A 291 2.49 13.55 -13.51
C PRO A 291 3.94 13.42 -14.00
N ILE A 292 4.40 12.18 -14.09
CA ILE A 292 5.66 11.81 -14.74
C ILE A 292 5.33 10.89 -15.91
N GLU A 293 5.89 11.21 -17.07
CA GLU A 293 5.67 10.45 -18.30
C GLU A 293 7.02 10.06 -18.89
N GLY A 294 7.11 8.84 -19.41
CA GLY A 294 8.34 8.37 -20.02
C GLY A 294 8.28 6.93 -20.51
N ARG A 295 9.28 6.57 -21.31
CA ARG A 295 9.46 5.21 -21.81
C ARG A 295 9.87 4.29 -20.67
N VAL A 296 9.24 3.13 -20.54
CA VAL A 296 9.60 2.13 -19.53
C VAL A 296 10.84 1.37 -20.01
N VAL A 297 12.00 1.70 -19.44
CA VAL A 297 13.28 1.12 -19.88
C VAL A 297 13.68 -0.09 -19.07
N GLU A 298 13.19 -0.19 -17.84
CA GLU A 298 13.45 -1.28 -16.90
C GLU A 298 12.26 -1.44 -15.94
N VAL A 299 12.00 -2.67 -15.53
CA VAL A 299 10.98 -3.03 -14.54
C VAL A 299 11.66 -3.96 -13.55
N ARG A 300 11.82 -3.57 -12.29
CA ARG A 300 12.42 -4.39 -11.24
C ARG A 300 11.32 -5.00 -10.40
N GLN A 301 11.26 -6.32 -10.38
CA GLN A 301 10.19 -7.06 -9.70
C GLN A 301 10.64 -8.50 -9.36
N GLY A 302 9.84 -9.16 -8.54
CA GLY A 302 10.06 -10.54 -8.10
C GLY A 302 8.82 -11.45 -8.14
N LEU A 303 7.82 -11.11 -8.96
CA LEU A 303 6.60 -11.88 -9.16
C LEU A 303 6.77 -12.92 -10.28
N ILE A 304 7.38 -12.55 -11.40
CA ILE A 304 7.54 -13.44 -12.57
C ILE A 304 8.99 -13.47 -13.07
N GLU A 305 9.34 -14.44 -13.90
CA GLU A 305 10.67 -14.48 -14.52
C GLU A 305 10.84 -13.39 -15.60
N PRO A 306 12.01 -12.73 -15.69
CA PRO A 306 13.16 -12.87 -14.80
C PRO A 306 12.98 -12.10 -13.48
N PHE A 307 13.39 -12.70 -12.36
CA PHE A 307 13.52 -11.98 -11.08
C PHE A 307 14.71 -11.02 -11.11
N ASN A 308 14.43 -9.74 -11.33
CA ASN A 308 15.44 -8.69 -11.49
C ASN A 308 15.41 -7.62 -10.38
N GLN A 309 14.67 -7.89 -9.31
CA GLN A 309 14.78 -7.16 -8.05
C GLN A 309 16.13 -7.38 -7.35
N SER A 310 16.64 -6.33 -6.72
CA SER A 310 17.88 -6.24 -5.94
C SER A 310 17.69 -6.72 -4.50
N PHE A 311 16.48 -6.60 -3.97
CA PHE A 311 16.09 -7.08 -2.64
C PHE A 311 14.63 -7.57 -2.66
N LEU A 312 14.22 -8.29 -1.62
CA LEU A 312 12.88 -8.84 -1.56
C LEU A 312 11.83 -7.73 -1.43
N GLY A 313 10.87 -7.71 -2.36
CA GLY A 313 9.79 -6.74 -2.36
C GLY A 313 10.07 -5.45 -3.15
N GLU A 314 11.24 -5.33 -3.79
CA GLU A 314 11.49 -4.23 -4.74
C GLU A 314 10.48 -4.31 -5.89
N ARG A 315 9.82 -3.19 -6.15
CA ARG A 315 8.88 -2.99 -7.24
C ARG A 315 9.15 -1.60 -7.78
N THR A 316 9.86 -1.54 -8.90
CA THR A 316 10.31 -0.26 -9.45
C THR A 316 10.12 -0.24 -10.95
N LEU A 317 9.51 0.84 -11.46
CA LEU A 317 9.57 1.18 -12.88
C LEU A 317 10.70 2.20 -13.08
N VAL A 318 11.55 1.98 -14.06
CA VAL A 318 12.54 2.96 -14.50
C VAL A 318 12.04 3.59 -15.78
N LEU A 319 11.81 4.90 -15.73
CA LEU A 319 11.31 5.69 -16.85
C LEU A 319 12.45 6.54 -17.43
N GLU A 320 12.52 6.59 -18.76
CA GLU A 320 13.33 7.56 -19.49
C GLU A 320 12.41 8.70 -19.92
N THR A 321 12.56 9.84 -19.25
CA THR A 321 11.79 11.08 -19.46
C THR A 321 12.66 12.10 -20.19
N ASP A 322 12.07 13.24 -20.55
CA ASP A 322 12.80 14.36 -21.18
C ASP A 322 13.90 14.93 -20.29
N ASP A 323 13.75 14.83 -18.96
CA ASP A 323 14.70 15.32 -17.97
C ASP A 323 15.74 14.25 -17.54
N GLY A 324 15.66 13.06 -18.12
CA GLY A 324 16.57 11.94 -17.85
C GLY A 324 15.87 10.72 -17.26
N ARG A 325 16.67 9.81 -16.67
CA ARG A 325 16.13 8.59 -16.08
C ARG A 325 15.68 8.82 -14.65
N VAL A 326 14.49 8.31 -14.33
CA VAL A 326 13.89 8.38 -13.01
C VAL A 326 13.35 7.02 -12.59
N THR A 327 13.30 6.79 -11.29
CA THR A 327 12.74 5.59 -10.67
C THR A 327 11.39 5.89 -10.01
N VAL A 328 10.45 4.98 -10.18
CA VAL A 328 9.09 5.08 -9.65
C VAL A 328 8.77 3.84 -8.84
N GLY A 329 8.35 4.01 -7.59
CA GLY A 329 7.90 2.94 -6.70
C GLY A 329 6.44 3.08 -6.32
N GLY A 330 5.83 2.00 -5.83
CA GLY A 330 4.47 1.99 -5.30
C GLY A 330 4.40 2.31 -3.81
N PRO A 331 3.24 2.68 -3.25
CA PRO A 331 3.11 3.03 -1.84
C PRO A 331 3.48 1.86 -0.88
N PRO A 332 4.23 2.10 0.22
CA PRO A 332 4.93 3.33 0.58
C PRO A 332 6.36 3.35 -0.02
N ALA A 333 6.53 3.95 -1.19
CA ALA A 333 7.85 4.12 -1.81
C ALA A 333 8.71 5.06 -0.96
N THR A 334 9.97 4.65 -0.74
CA THR A 334 10.93 5.38 0.11
C THR A 334 12.33 5.47 -0.51
N LEU A 335 12.63 4.68 -1.54
CA LEU A 335 13.96 4.58 -2.14
C LEU A 335 14.02 5.23 -3.53
N GLU A 336 12.88 5.28 -4.21
CA GLU A 336 12.74 5.76 -5.59
C GLU A 336 12.69 7.29 -5.69
N ASP A 337 12.80 7.84 -6.89
CA ASP A 337 12.67 9.29 -7.11
C ASP A 337 11.22 9.75 -6.91
N TYR A 338 10.26 8.87 -7.24
CA TYR A 338 8.82 9.11 -7.17
C TYR A 338 8.05 7.98 -6.51
N ALA A 339 7.01 8.37 -5.75
CA ALA A 339 5.97 7.46 -5.29
C ALA A 339 4.74 7.61 -6.20
N ALA A 340 4.34 6.53 -6.86
CA ALA A 340 3.15 6.47 -7.69
C ALA A 340 1.89 6.37 -6.82
N ASP A 341 0.88 7.15 -7.17
CA ASP A 341 -0.51 6.99 -6.73
C ASP A 341 -1.27 6.11 -7.75
N SER A 342 -1.01 6.29 -9.06
CA SER A 342 -1.52 5.44 -10.14
C SER A 342 -0.55 5.35 -11.31
N VAL A 343 -0.67 4.29 -12.12
CA VAL A 343 0.16 4.07 -13.32
C VAL A 343 -0.73 3.64 -14.47
N THR A 344 -0.63 4.35 -15.59
CA THR A 344 -1.21 3.94 -16.87
C THR A 344 -0.10 3.53 -17.84
N LEU A 345 -0.20 2.31 -18.37
CA LEU A 345 0.70 1.75 -19.36
C LEU A 345 0.11 1.92 -20.77
N PHE A 346 0.95 2.26 -21.73
CA PHE A 346 0.64 2.42 -23.15
C PHE A 346 1.64 1.64 -23.99
N SER A 347 1.24 1.24 -25.20
CA SER A 347 2.21 0.80 -26.21
C SER A 347 3.01 1.99 -26.70
N GLU A 348 4.32 1.82 -26.88
CA GLU A 348 5.12 2.78 -27.65
C GLU A 348 4.74 2.61 -29.15
N GLU A 349 4.31 3.69 -29.82
CA GLU A 349 4.05 3.68 -31.27
C GLU A 349 5.34 3.67 -32.10
#